data_AF-T0H8K4-F1
#
_entry.id   AF-T0H8K4-F1
#
_cell.length_a   1.000
_cell.length_b   1.000
_cell.length_c   1.000
_cell.angle_alpha   90.00
_cell.angle_beta   90.00
_cell.angle_gamma   90.00
#
_symmetry.space_group_name_H-M   'P 1'
#
loop_
_entity.id
_entity.type
_entity.pdbx_description
1 polymer ?
#
loop_
_entity_poly.entity_id
_entity_poly.type
_entity_poly.pdbx_seq_one_letter_code
_entity_poly.pdbx_strand_id
1 'polypeptide(L)'
;MITLDFGTTNHVQIDELASLGIKVIVLDHHEIPERIPDCYLISPKRQDSNYPNEKICTAALALKFIQAYLYSSLEEYNRATTSGVGNSLFSGYLIFRGELLFQGDRQEAESKFNLSIKDESHTFHSSFPEREWFYHEFLKYPAILEQYLQNFDLAAIGTVSDMMPLYGENRIIVKEGCKILFKLNGVETKHREGLFQLLQLLELSDKHVTSKDLGWGLGPMINSAGRMNRTEVALDLLLEESPRVVWSREPKNSKNSTKKEKKEPKEIFSKWTVF
;
A
#
# COMPACT_ATOMS: atom_id res chain seq x y z
N MET A 1 1.20 -7.69 17.75
CA MET A 1 0.26 -8.18 16.72
C MET A 1 -0.15 -7.01 15.84
N ILE A 2 -0.27 -7.22 14.52
CA ILE A 2 -0.82 -6.21 13.60
C ILE A 2 -2.08 -6.81 12.97
N THR A 3 -3.21 -6.13 13.08
CA THR A 3 -4.45 -6.52 12.39
C THR A 3 -4.67 -5.61 11.20
N LEU A 4 -5.24 -6.16 10.14
CA LEU A 4 -5.51 -5.47 8.88
C LEU A 4 -6.98 -5.69 8.55
N ASP A 5 -7.73 -4.61 8.33
CA ASP A 5 -9.12 -4.63 7.84
C ASP A 5 -10.14 -5.16 8.86
N PHE A 6 -9.68 -5.36 10.11
CA PHE A 6 -10.50 -5.66 11.26
C PHE A 6 -9.76 -5.24 12.53
N GLY A 7 -10.49 -5.17 13.64
CA GLY A 7 -9.94 -4.89 14.96
C GLY A 7 -10.59 -3.71 15.66
N THR A 8 -11.07 -2.70 14.92
CA THR A 8 -11.59 -1.46 15.54
C THR A 8 -12.79 -1.73 16.47
N THR A 9 -13.59 -2.75 16.19
CA THR A 9 -14.75 -3.16 17.01
C THR A 9 -14.45 -4.31 17.98
N ASN A 10 -13.28 -4.95 17.90
CA ASN A 10 -12.89 -6.15 18.65
C ASN A 10 -12.30 -5.82 20.03
N HIS A 11 -13.03 -5.01 20.79
CA HIS A 11 -12.57 -4.49 22.07
C HIS A 11 -12.17 -5.58 23.07
N VAL A 12 -13.03 -6.59 23.29
CA VAL A 12 -12.75 -7.67 24.25
C VAL A 12 -11.44 -8.40 23.94
N GLN A 13 -11.26 -8.84 22.69
CA GLN A 13 -10.10 -9.65 22.30
C GLN A 13 -8.81 -8.83 22.34
N ILE A 14 -8.86 -7.56 21.91
CA ILE A 14 -7.68 -6.71 21.88
C ILE A 14 -7.28 -6.28 23.30
N ASP A 15 -8.24 -5.94 24.16
CA ASP A 15 -7.97 -5.61 25.56
C ASP A 15 -7.37 -6.82 26.32
N GLU A 16 -7.86 -8.04 26.04
CA GLU A 16 -7.28 -9.26 26.60
C GLU A 16 -5.82 -9.42 26.18
N LEU A 17 -5.50 -9.27 24.89
CA LEU A 17 -4.12 -9.31 24.40
C LEU A 17 -3.25 -8.23 25.04
N ALA A 18 -3.76 -7.00 25.17
CA ALA A 18 -3.06 -5.91 25.82
C ALA A 18 -2.76 -6.22 27.30
N SER A 19 -3.72 -6.83 28.02
CA SER A 19 -3.53 -7.26 29.42
C SER A 19 -2.45 -8.32 29.59
N LEU A 20 -2.20 -9.12 28.54
CA LEU A 20 -1.10 -10.09 28.47
C LEU A 20 0.24 -9.46 28.04
N GLY A 21 0.30 -8.13 27.89
CA GLY A 21 1.49 -7.39 27.47
C GLY A 21 1.75 -7.43 25.97
N ILE A 22 0.81 -7.91 25.16
CA ILE A 22 0.94 -7.96 23.70
C ILE A 22 0.54 -6.61 23.13
N LYS A 23 1.49 -5.89 22.53
CA LYS A 23 1.20 -4.66 21.78
C LYS A 23 0.40 -4.98 20.52
N VAL A 24 -0.75 -4.34 20.35
CA VAL A 24 -1.62 -4.49 19.18
C VAL A 24 -1.61 -3.21 18.35
N ILE A 25 -1.38 -3.34 17.05
CA ILE A 25 -1.55 -2.27 16.07
C ILE A 25 -2.74 -2.67 15.17
N VAL A 26 -3.70 -1.78 15.00
CA VAL A 26 -4.89 -2.00 14.16
C VAL A 26 -4.81 -1.08 12.95
N LEU A 27 -4.79 -1.62 11.74
CA LEU A 27 -4.97 -0.85 10.51
C LEU A 27 -6.38 -1.13 9.99
N ASP A 28 -7.21 -0.10 9.99
CA ASP A 28 -8.62 -0.26 9.67
C ASP A 28 -9.20 1.06 9.14
N HIS A 29 -10.24 0.96 8.33
CA HIS A 29 -10.91 2.09 7.68
C HIS A 29 -12.43 2.06 7.87
N HIS A 30 -12.96 1.09 8.62
CA HIS A 30 -14.35 1.05 9.04
C HIS A 30 -14.73 2.23 9.95
N GLU A 31 -16.03 2.39 10.23
CA GLU A 31 -16.51 3.42 11.13
C GLU A 31 -15.95 3.23 12.55
N ILE A 32 -15.59 4.35 13.19
CA ILE A 32 -15.03 4.32 14.54
C ILE A 32 -16.17 4.11 15.55
N PRO A 33 -16.10 3.06 16.39
CA PRO A 33 -17.07 2.83 17.46
C PRO A 33 -16.88 3.86 18.58
N GLU A 34 -17.87 3.94 19.48
CA GLU A 34 -17.81 4.84 20.65
C GLU A 34 -16.58 4.61 21.53
N ARG A 35 -16.16 3.35 21.65
CA ARG A 35 -14.98 2.94 22.41
C ARG A 35 -13.96 2.26 21.50
N ILE A 36 -12.75 2.81 21.45
CA ILE A 36 -11.59 2.21 20.78
C ILE A 36 -10.90 1.21 21.72
N PRO A 37 -10.51 0.00 21.26
CA PRO A 37 -9.72 -0.96 22.04
C PRO A 37 -8.37 -0.40 22.51
N ASP A 38 -7.78 -1.01 23.55
CA ASP A 38 -6.41 -0.69 23.99
C ASP A 38 -5.35 -1.12 22.95
N CYS A 39 -5.16 -0.29 21.93
CA CYS A 39 -4.28 -0.55 20.80
C CYS A 39 -3.76 0.73 20.14
N TYR A 40 -2.76 0.58 19.29
CA TYR A 40 -2.34 1.62 18.36
C TYR A 40 -3.22 1.55 17.10
N LEU A 41 -4.21 2.43 17.01
CA LEU A 41 -5.11 2.49 15.85
C LEU A 41 -4.57 3.40 14.75
N ILE A 42 -4.42 2.85 13.55
CA ILE A 42 -4.15 3.56 12.30
C ILE A 42 -5.43 3.53 11.47
N SER A 43 -6.18 4.62 11.52
CA SER A 43 -7.39 4.79 10.74
C SER A 43 -7.56 6.25 10.31
N PRO A 44 -7.94 6.51 9.06
CA PRO A 44 -8.15 7.87 8.59
C PRO A 44 -9.40 8.52 9.20
N LYS A 45 -10.30 7.73 9.78
CA LYS A 45 -11.57 8.16 10.39
C LYS A 45 -11.49 8.42 11.90
N ARG A 46 -10.28 8.33 12.50
CA ARG A 46 -10.10 8.74 13.90
C ARG A 46 -10.54 10.19 14.06
N GLN A 47 -11.13 10.51 15.21
CA GLN A 47 -11.61 11.88 15.49
C GLN A 47 -10.49 12.92 15.48
N ASP A 48 -9.26 12.52 15.79
CA ASP A 48 -8.05 13.35 15.78
C ASP A 48 -7.24 13.24 14.48
N SER A 49 -7.76 12.54 13.47
CA SER A 49 -7.09 12.38 12.18
C SER A 49 -7.12 13.66 11.37
N ASN A 50 -5.93 14.15 10.98
CA ASN A 50 -5.78 15.21 9.98
C ASN A 50 -5.59 14.66 8.56
N TYR A 51 -5.90 13.38 8.35
CA TYR A 51 -5.72 12.71 7.07
C TYR A 51 -6.79 13.16 6.07
N PRO A 52 -6.43 13.62 4.85
CA PRO A 52 -7.37 14.34 3.99
C PRO A 52 -8.39 13.45 3.29
N ASN A 53 -8.22 12.11 3.33
CA ASN A 53 -9.06 11.16 2.63
C ASN A 53 -9.48 10.00 3.54
N GLU A 54 -10.70 10.07 4.07
CA GLU A 54 -11.29 9.00 4.88
C GLU A 54 -11.71 7.76 4.08
N LYS A 55 -11.85 7.89 2.76
CA LYS A 55 -12.33 6.81 1.88
C LYS A 55 -11.15 6.12 1.21
N ILE A 56 -10.30 5.50 2.02
CA ILE A 56 -9.16 4.68 1.60
C ILE A 56 -9.32 3.28 2.19
N CYS A 57 -8.95 2.24 1.45
CA CYS A 57 -9.05 0.86 1.93
C CYS A 57 -7.84 0.46 2.78
N THR A 58 -7.97 -0.62 3.54
CA THR A 58 -6.88 -1.14 4.37
C THR A 58 -5.64 -1.52 3.55
N ALA A 59 -5.77 -2.07 2.34
CA ALA A 59 -4.59 -2.41 1.52
C ALA A 59 -3.72 -1.17 1.20
N ALA A 60 -4.36 -0.02 0.99
CA ALA A 60 -3.66 1.24 0.79
C ALA A 60 -3.16 1.85 2.12
N LEU A 61 -3.84 1.62 3.26
CA LEU A 61 -3.29 1.95 4.58
C LEU A 61 -2.04 1.11 4.91
N ALA A 62 -2.05 -0.18 4.60
CA ALA A 62 -0.90 -1.07 4.78
C ALA A 62 0.30 -0.60 3.96
N LEU A 63 0.07 -0.18 2.71
CA LEU A 63 1.09 0.45 1.88
C LEU A 63 1.69 1.70 2.57
N LYS A 64 0.86 2.60 3.10
CA LYS A 64 1.33 3.78 3.85
C LYS A 64 2.07 3.43 5.13
N PHE A 65 1.63 2.40 5.84
CA PHE A 65 2.30 1.90 7.03
C PHE A 65 3.69 1.37 6.69
N ILE A 66 3.83 0.61 5.59
CA ILE A 66 5.13 0.17 5.07
C ILE A 66 5.99 1.39 4.72
N GLN A 67 5.43 2.42 4.08
CA GLN A 67 6.16 3.66 3.78
C GLN A 67 6.72 4.32 5.04
N ALA A 68 5.88 4.47 6.08
CA ALA A 68 6.28 5.05 7.36
C ALA A 68 7.33 4.19 8.08
N TYR A 69 7.18 2.87 8.04
CA TYR A 69 8.15 1.93 8.60
C TYR A 69 9.51 2.02 7.88
N LEU A 70 9.52 2.04 6.54
CA LEU A 70 10.73 2.22 5.76
C LEU A 70 11.39 3.57 6.07
N TYR A 71 10.62 4.64 6.13
CA TYR A 71 11.12 5.96 6.54
C TYR A 71 11.75 5.95 7.94
N SER A 72 11.16 5.20 8.89
CA SER A 72 11.70 5.08 10.25
C SER A 72 13.07 4.39 10.33
N SER A 73 13.47 3.69 9.26
CA SER A 73 14.78 3.05 9.13
C SER A 73 15.85 3.93 8.48
N LEU A 74 15.49 5.10 7.97
CA LEU A 74 16.42 6.03 7.32
C LEU A 74 17.22 6.82 8.36
N GLU A 75 18.43 7.24 7.99
CA GLU A 75 19.30 8.07 8.84
C GLU A 75 18.64 9.42 9.18
N GLU A 76 17.80 9.92 8.27
CA GLU A 76 16.99 11.13 8.43
C GLU A 76 15.96 11.05 9.56
N TYR A 77 15.47 9.87 9.92
CA TYR A 77 14.32 9.75 10.82
C TYR A 77 14.52 10.47 12.16
N ASN A 78 15.73 10.41 12.73
CA ASN A 78 16.08 11.05 14.00
C ASN A 78 16.74 12.43 13.84
N ARG A 79 16.63 13.06 12.67
CA ARG A 79 17.17 14.39 12.40
C ARG A 79 16.07 15.42 12.61
N ALA A 80 16.33 16.38 13.49
CA ALA A 80 15.51 17.56 13.59
C ALA A 80 15.96 18.52 12.50
N THR A 81 15.06 18.87 11.59
CA THR A 81 15.36 19.71 10.44
C THR A 81 14.59 21.00 10.55
N THR A 82 15.26 22.11 10.25
CA THR A 82 14.60 23.37 9.94
C THR A 82 14.82 23.74 8.49
N SER A 83 13.81 24.31 7.85
CA SER A 83 13.98 25.05 6.60
C SER A 83 13.12 26.30 6.61
N GLY A 84 13.62 27.36 5.97
CA GLY A 84 12.99 28.68 5.94
C GLY A 84 11.67 28.69 5.19
N VAL A 85 10.79 29.64 5.53
CA VAL A 85 9.55 29.92 4.80
C VAL A 85 9.83 30.95 3.72
N GLY A 86 9.90 30.52 2.45
CA GLY A 86 10.19 31.40 1.32
C GLY A 86 11.57 32.05 1.43
N ASN A 87 11.65 33.38 1.33
CA ASN A 87 12.89 34.14 1.50
C ASN A 87 13.12 34.62 2.96
N SER A 88 12.29 34.21 3.91
CA SER A 88 12.41 34.63 5.30
C SER A 88 13.61 33.98 5.97
N LEU A 89 14.54 34.79 6.47
CA LEU A 89 15.67 34.35 7.30
C LEU A 89 15.26 34.06 8.76
N PHE A 90 14.05 34.43 9.15
CA PHE A 90 13.61 34.48 10.56
C PHE A 90 12.42 33.59 10.88
N SER A 91 11.87 32.87 9.90
CA SER A 91 10.73 31.99 10.11
C SER A 91 10.91 30.71 9.32
N GLY A 92 10.75 29.57 9.98
CA GLY A 92 10.93 28.25 9.39
C GLY A 92 10.00 27.20 10.00
N TYR A 93 10.06 26.00 9.44
CA TYR A 93 9.38 24.82 9.96
C TYR A 93 10.38 23.90 10.64
N LEU A 94 10.17 23.59 11.92
CA LEU A 94 10.88 22.53 12.60
C LEU A 94 10.14 21.21 12.40
N ILE A 95 10.75 20.29 11.68
CA ILE A 95 10.21 18.96 11.40
C ILE A 95 11.11 17.92 12.04
N PHE A 96 10.51 16.95 12.71
CA PHE A 96 11.21 15.85 13.36
C PHE A 96 10.36 14.58 13.26
N ARG A 97 10.96 13.46 12.83
CA ARG A 97 10.27 12.16 12.69
C ARG A 97 8.98 12.22 11.85
N GLY A 98 8.95 13.09 10.84
CA GLY A 98 7.81 13.28 9.96
C GLY A 98 6.67 14.13 10.55
N GLU A 99 6.87 14.77 11.69
CA GLU A 99 5.90 15.68 12.31
C GLU A 99 6.38 17.13 12.28
N LEU A 100 5.45 18.05 12.02
CA LEU A 100 5.68 19.48 12.20
C LEU A 100 5.61 19.79 13.69
N LEU A 101 6.76 20.03 14.33
CA LEU A 101 6.81 20.37 15.75
C LEU A 101 6.59 21.85 16.02
N PHE A 102 7.04 22.71 15.10
CA PHE A 102 6.98 24.15 15.30
C PHE A 102 7.06 24.92 13.98
N GLN A 103 6.38 26.07 13.93
CA GLN A 103 6.50 27.05 12.86
C GLN A 103 6.75 28.42 13.51
N GLY A 104 7.87 29.06 13.17
CA GLY A 104 8.23 30.34 13.77
C GLY A 104 9.73 30.59 13.74
N ASP A 105 10.20 31.39 14.70
CA ASP A 105 11.60 31.79 14.78
C ASP A 105 12.53 30.62 15.20
N ARG A 106 13.72 30.61 14.60
CA ARG A 106 14.72 29.56 14.81
C ARG A 106 15.20 29.49 16.26
N GLN A 107 15.44 30.62 16.90
CA GLN A 107 15.93 30.68 18.28
C GLN A 107 14.82 30.26 19.25
N GLU A 108 13.58 30.63 18.95
CA GLU A 108 12.42 30.17 19.72
C GLU A 108 12.31 28.64 19.66
N ALA A 109 12.50 28.04 18.48
CA ALA A 109 12.53 26.59 18.33
C ALA A 109 13.64 25.93 19.18
N GLU A 110 14.86 26.48 19.19
CA GLU A 110 15.97 25.95 20.03
C GLU A 110 15.69 26.04 21.52
N SER A 111 15.01 27.10 21.95
CA SER A 111 14.65 27.28 23.36
C SER A 111 13.58 26.30 23.82
N LYS A 112 12.68 25.88 22.91
CA LYS A 112 11.54 25.00 23.21
C LYS A 112 11.88 23.52 23.09
N PHE A 113 12.74 23.16 22.14
CA PHE A 113 13.02 21.78 21.81
C PHE A 113 14.49 21.45 22.06
N ASN A 114 14.73 20.50 22.97
CA ASN A 114 16.07 19.99 23.26
C ASN A 114 16.53 18.99 22.16
N LEU A 115 16.71 19.49 20.94
CA LEU A 115 17.09 18.73 19.75
C LEU A 115 18.30 19.36 19.07
N SER A 116 19.17 18.53 18.49
CA SER A 116 20.21 19.03 17.58
C SER A 116 19.56 19.29 16.22
N ILE A 117 19.32 20.57 15.93
CA ILE A 117 18.62 21.01 14.71
C ILE A 117 19.64 21.26 13.59
N LYS A 118 19.37 20.70 12.41
CA LYS A 118 20.12 20.96 11.18
C LYS A 118 19.33 21.87 10.25
N ASP A 119 20.02 22.86 9.68
CA ASP A 119 19.46 23.71 8.64
C ASP A 119 19.54 23.00 7.29
N GLU A 120 18.40 22.88 6.61
CA GLU A 120 18.30 22.32 5.26
C GLU A 120 17.79 23.40 4.30
N SER A 121 18.27 23.37 3.06
CA SER A 121 17.81 24.27 2.01
C SER A 121 16.67 23.60 1.25
N HIS A 122 15.43 23.82 1.68
CA HIS A 122 14.23 23.28 1.03
C HIS A 122 13.07 24.26 0.98
N THR A 123 12.61 24.58 -0.22
CA THR A 123 11.44 25.46 -0.39
C THR A 123 10.15 24.64 -0.32
N PHE A 124 9.33 24.91 0.70
CA PHE A 124 8.01 24.29 0.85
C PHE A 124 6.95 24.98 -0.02
N HIS A 125 6.10 24.17 -0.66
CA HIS A 125 5.00 24.63 -1.53
C HIS A 125 3.62 24.17 -1.02
N SER A 126 3.60 23.17 -0.16
CA SER A 126 2.41 22.59 0.45
C SER A 126 2.01 23.32 1.74
N SER A 127 0.71 23.32 2.05
CA SER A 127 0.19 23.68 3.39
C SER A 127 0.54 22.65 4.48
N PHE A 128 1.15 21.52 4.08
CA PHE A 128 1.59 20.42 4.93
C PHE A 128 3.11 20.21 4.73
N PRO A 129 3.96 21.09 5.28
CA PRO A 129 5.41 21.04 5.07
C PRO A 129 6.04 19.73 5.57
N GLU A 130 5.50 19.14 6.64
CA GLU A 130 5.94 17.85 7.18
C GLU A 130 5.74 16.70 6.19
N ARG A 131 4.63 16.71 5.43
CA ARG A 131 4.38 15.71 4.38
C ARG A 131 5.31 15.90 3.21
N GLU A 132 5.49 17.15 2.79
CA GLU A 132 6.41 17.48 1.70
C GLU A 132 7.84 17.08 2.05
N TRP A 133 8.30 17.38 3.27
CA TRP A 133 9.61 16.99 3.76
C TRP A 133 9.79 15.48 3.81
N PHE A 134 8.80 14.76 4.36
CA PHE A 134 8.78 13.30 4.38
C PHE A 134 8.97 12.72 2.97
N TYR A 135 8.24 13.22 1.97
CA TYR A 135 8.42 12.76 0.59
C TYR A 135 9.78 13.16 0.01
N HIS A 136 10.25 14.38 0.27
CA HIS A 136 11.55 14.84 -0.19
C HIS A 136 12.69 13.92 0.33
N GLU A 137 12.66 13.55 1.61
CA GLU A 137 13.64 12.62 2.17
C GLU A 137 13.48 11.21 1.61
N PHE A 138 12.25 10.71 1.49
CA PHE A 138 11.99 9.38 0.95
C PHE A 138 12.46 9.24 -0.51
N LEU A 139 12.34 10.30 -1.32
CA LEU A 139 12.78 10.34 -2.72
C LEU A 139 14.32 10.26 -2.88
N LYS A 140 15.10 10.56 -1.84
CA LYS A 140 16.57 10.38 -1.86
C LYS A 140 16.99 8.91 -1.98
N TYR A 141 16.07 7.98 -1.71
CA TYR A 141 16.31 6.54 -1.70
C TYR A 141 15.55 5.82 -2.84
N PRO A 142 16.00 5.93 -4.10
CA PRO A 142 15.26 5.44 -5.27
C PRO A 142 15.01 3.92 -5.23
N ALA A 143 15.93 3.13 -4.67
CA ALA A 143 15.75 1.68 -4.54
C ALA A 143 14.61 1.31 -3.56
N ILE A 144 14.49 2.04 -2.44
CA ILE A 144 13.40 1.87 -1.48
C ILE A 144 12.08 2.32 -2.10
N LEU A 145 12.10 3.45 -2.80
CA LEU A 145 10.95 3.97 -3.52
C LEU A 145 10.45 2.96 -4.57
N GLU A 146 11.36 2.35 -5.34
CA GLU A 146 11.00 1.34 -6.33
C GLU A 146 10.30 0.14 -5.69
N GLN A 147 10.88 -0.41 -4.61
CA GLN A 147 10.27 -1.52 -3.87
C GLN A 147 8.89 -1.15 -3.30
N TYR A 148 8.77 0.05 -2.75
CA TYR A 148 7.49 0.58 -2.26
C TYR A 148 6.45 0.67 -3.39
N LEU A 149 6.80 1.27 -4.52
CA LEU A 149 5.91 1.49 -5.66
C LEU A 149 5.46 0.18 -6.32
N GLN A 150 6.29 -0.87 -6.30
CA GLN A 150 5.93 -2.18 -6.84
C GLN A 150 4.68 -2.77 -6.16
N ASN A 151 4.42 -2.44 -4.89
CA ASN A 151 3.25 -2.91 -4.13
C ASN A 151 1.93 -2.16 -4.45
N PHE A 152 1.96 -1.21 -5.39
CA PHE A 152 0.73 -0.54 -5.85
C PHE A 152 -0.22 -1.50 -6.57
N ASP A 153 0.27 -2.64 -7.07
CA ASP A 153 -0.57 -3.69 -7.66
C ASP A 153 -1.60 -4.26 -6.65
N LEU A 154 -1.14 -4.67 -5.47
CA LEU A 154 -1.98 -5.17 -4.39
C LEU A 154 -2.88 -4.08 -3.82
N ALA A 155 -2.34 -2.88 -3.58
CA ALA A 155 -3.12 -1.75 -3.08
C ALA A 155 -4.22 -1.35 -4.08
N ALA A 156 -3.96 -1.41 -5.39
CA ALA A 156 -4.96 -1.15 -6.41
C ALA A 156 -6.08 -2.20 -6.41
N ILE A 157 -5.74 -3.50 -6.33
CA ILE A 157 -6.72 -4.58 -6.24
C ILE A 157 -7.61 -4.38 -5.01
N GLY A 158 -7.01 -4.12 -3.83
CA GLY A 158 -7.78 -3.85 -2.61
C GLY A 158 -8.66 -2.62 -2.73
N THR A 159 -8.13 -1.50 -3.23
CA THR A 159 -8.88 -0.24 -3.41
C THR A 159 -10.11 -0.43 -4.29
N VAL A 160 -9.98 -1.16 -5.40
CA VAL A 160 -11.12 -1.42 -6.31
C VAL A 160 -12.08 -2.44 -5.72
N SER A 161 -11.57 -3.51 -5.10
CA SER A 161 -12.40 -4.59 -4.52
C SER A 161 -13.27 -4.08 -3.36
N ASP A 162 -12.77 -3.08 -2.66
CA ASP A 162 -13.43 -2.41 -1.55
C ASP A 162 -14.28 -1.20 -2.01
N MET A 163 -14.46 -1.04 -3.33
CA MET A 163 -15.31 -0.02 -3.96
C MET A 163 -14.97 1.41 -3.52
N MET A 164 -13.69 1.68 -3.26
CA MET A 164 -13.25 3.01 -2.86
C MET A 164 -13.40 4.02 -4.02
N PRO A 165 -13.75 5.28 -3.74
CA PRO A 165 -13.84 6.31 -4.76
C PRO A 165 -12.51 6.56 -5.48
N LEU A 166 -12.51 6.59 -6.81
CA LEU A 166 -11.31 6.74 -7.64
C LEU A 166 -10.98 8.22 -7.96
N TYR A 167 -10.82 9.02 -6.90
CA TYR A 167 -10.25 10.37 -6.95
C TYR A 167 -9.01 10.48 -6.05
N GLY A 168 -8.29 11.59 -6.15
CA GLY A 168 -7.11 11.85 -5.31
C GLY A 168 -6.08 10.73 -5.36
N GLU A 169 -5.62 10.30 -4.19
CA GLU A 169 -4.61 9.25 -4.06
C GLU A 169 -5.09 7.87 -4.52
N ASN A 170 -6.36 7.51 -4.30
CA ASN A 170 -6.89 6.21 -4.74
C ASN A 170 -6.79 6.09 -6.25
N ARG A 171 -7.06 7.19 -6.97
CA ARG A 171 -6.88 7.23 -8.43
C ARG A 171 -5.43 6.99 -8.84
N ILE A 172 -4.48 7.58 -8.11
CA ILE A 172 -3.04 7.40 -8.38
C ILE A 172 -2.64 5.95 -8.12
N ILE A 173 -3.00 5.42 -6.95
CA ILE A 173 -2.74 4.03 -6.56
C ILE A 173 -3.28 3.06 -7.62
N VAL A 174 -4.55 3.19 -7.98
CA VAL A 174 -5.19 2.31 -8.96
C VAL A 174 -4.58 2.48 -10.35
N LYS A 175 -4.27 3.70 -10.78
CA LYS A 175 -3.66 3.95 -12.09
C LYS A 175 -2.28 3.32 -12.21
N GLU A 176 -1.40 3.52 -11.22
CA GLU A 176 -0.06 2.94 -11.26
C GLU A 176 -0.09 1.42 -11.04
N GLY A 177 -0.97 0.91 -10.15
CA GLY A 177 -1.19 -0.52 -9.99
C GLY A 177 -1.67 -1.20 -11.27
N CYS A 178 -2.58 -0.58 -12.04
CA CYS A 178 -2.99 -1.09 -13.36
C CYS A 178 -1.81 -1.19 -14.34
N LYS A 179 -0.89 -0.22 -14.34
CA LYS A 179 0.31 -0.29 -15.18
C LYS A 179 1.25 -1.43 -14.76
N ILE A 180 1.41 -1.66 -13.46
CA ILE A 180 2.23 -2.76 -12.94
C ILE A 180 1.61 -4.10 -13.35
N LEU A 181 0.30 -4.28 -13.16
CA LEU A 181 -0.43 -5.47 -13.57
C LEU A 181 -0.39 -5.69 -15.09
N PHE A 182 -0.42 -4.61 -15.88
CA PHE A 182 -0.25 -4.70 -17.33
C PHE A 182 1.15 -5.21 -17.71
N LYS A 183 2.21 -4.64 -17.13
CA LYS A 183 3.59 -5.12 -17.31
C LYS A 183 3.74 -6.58 -16.85
N LEU A 184 3.09 -6.95 -15.76
CA LEU A 184 3.08 -8.33 -15.24
C LEU A 184 2.41 -9.30 -16.23
N ASN A 185 1.25 -8.92 -16.78
CA ASN A 185 0.53 -9.68 -17.80
C ASN A 185 1.36 -9.84 -19.09
N GLY A 186 2.09 -8.78 -19.48
CA GLY A 186 3.01 -8.75 -20.62
C GLY A 186 4.38 -9.39 -20.39
N VAL A 187 4.63 -9.95 -19.20
CA VAL A 187 5.91 -10.61 -18.82
C VAL A 187 7.12 -9.64 -18.78
N GLU A 188 6.87 -8.34 -18.66
CA GLU A 188 7.93 -7.33 -18.48
C GLU A 188 8.47 -7.30 -17.05
N THR A 189 7.74 -7.85 -16.08
CA THR A 189 8.15 -7.98 -14.68
C THR A 189 7.77 -9.34 -14.10
N LYS A 190 8.53 -9.77 -13.09
CA LYS A 190 8.32 -11.01 -12.33
C LYS A 190 7.85 -10.76 -10.88
N HIS A 191 7.45 -9.54 -10.54
CA HIS A 191 7.19 -9.12 -9.15
C HIS A 191 6.03 -9.86 -8.42
N ARG A 192 5.22 -10.69 -9.10
CA ARG A 192 4.11 -11.45 -8.48
C ARG A 192 3.74 -12.68 -9.31
N GLU A 193 4.31 -13.84 -9.00
CA GLU A 193 4.13 -15.04 -9.83
C GLU A 193 2.69 -15.57 -9.78
N GLY A 194 2.05 -15.60 -8.61
CA GLY A 194 0.66 -16.05 -8.51
C GLY A 194 -0.34 -15.09 -9.15
N LEU A 195 -0.16 -13.77 -9.00
CA LEU A 195 -1.02 -12.81 -9.72
C LEU A 195 -0.85 -12.91 -11.24
N PHE A 196 0.36 -13.16 -11.75
CA PHE A 196 0.53 -13.43 -13.17
C PHE A 196 -0.34 -14.59 -13.64
N GLN A 197 -0.34 -15.71 -12.91
CA GLN A 197 -1.13 -16.89 -13.26
C GLN A 197 -2.63 -16.58 -13.28
N LEU A 198 -3.11 -15.80 -12.30
CA LEU A 198 -4.50 -15.34 -12.27
C LEU A 198 -4.83 -14.43 -13.45
N LEU A 199 -3.94 -13.50 -13.81
CA LEU A 199 -4.12 -12.64 -14.99
C LEU A 199 -4.19 -13.45 -16.29
N GLN A 200 -3.41 -14.54 -16.41
CA GLN A 200 -3.50 -15.45 -17.55
C GLN A 200 -4.84 -16.17 -17.62
N LEU A 201 -5.37 -16.61 -16.48
CA LEU A 201 -6.67 -17.29 -16.39
C LEU A 201 -7.84 -16.37 -16.76
N LEU A 202 -7.76 -15.10 -16.36
CA LEU A 202 -8.77 -14.10 -16.67
C LEU A 202 -8.75 -13.67 -18.15
N GLU A 203 -7.78 -14.13 -18.94
CA GLU A 203 -7.61 -13.76 -20.35
C GLU A 203 -7.70 -12.25 -20.60
N LEU A 204 -7.10 -11.44 -19.73
CA LEU A 204 -7.17 -9.99 -19.83
C LEU A 204 -6.58 -9.47 -21.15
N SER A 205 -7.05 -8.30 -21.59
CA SER A 205 -6.61 -7.65 -22.81
C SER A 205 -5.09 -7.43 -22.83
N ASP A 206 -4.47 -7.78 -23.97
CA ASP A 206 -3.04 -7.52 -24.21
C ASP A 206 -2.71 -6.03 -24.44
N LYS A 207 -3.71 -5.14 -24.39
CA LYS A 207 -3.51 -3.69 -24.62
C LYS A 207 -3.40 -2.89 -23.34
N HIS A 208 -4.10 -3.30 -22.28
CA HIS A 208 -4.16 -2.60 -21.00
C HIS A 208 -4.85 -3.47 -19.94
N VAL A 209 -4.47 -3.26 -18.67
CA VAL A 209 -5.25 -3.67 -17.50
C VAL A 209 -5.93 -2.42 -16.94
N THR A 210 -7.19 -2.52 -16.56
CA THR A 210 -8.03 -1.40 -16.12
C THR A 210 -8.68 -1.67 -14.77
N SER A 211 -9.19 -0.62 -14.12
CA SER A 211 -10.00 -0.77 -12.91
C SER A 211 -11.23 -1.66 -13.10
N LYS A 212 -11.76 -1.77 -14.33
CA LYS A 212 -12.85 -2.70 -14.64
C LYS A 212 -12.38 -4.15 -14.53
N ASP A 213 -11.19 -4.46 -15.03
CA ASP A 213 -10.60 -5.81 -14.93
C ASP A 213 -10.33 -6.19 -13.47
N LEU A 214 -9.92 -5.22 -12.65
CA LEU A 214 -9.75 -5.40 -11.22
C LEU A 214 -11.09 -5.69 -10.54
N GLY A 215 -12.13 -4.87 -10.79
CA GLY A 215 -13.42 -4.96 -10.10
C GLY A 215 -14.30 -6.14 -10.54
N TRP A 216 -14.21 -6.56 -11.80
CA TRP A 216 -15.04 -7.64 -12.35
C TRP A 216 -14.28 -8.97 -12.54
N GLY A 217 -12.94 -8.95 -12.43
CA GLY A 217 -12.09 -10.12 -12.59
C GLY A 217 -11.32 -10.45 -11.30
N LEU A 218 -10.25 -9.70 -11.02
CA LEU A 218 -9.32 -10.02 -9.93
C LEU A 218 -9.99 -10.03 -8.55
N GLY A 219 -10.72 -8.97 -8.21
CA GLY A 219 -11.39 -8.82 -6.91
C GLY A 219 -12.35 -9.97 -6.61
N PRO A 220 -13.33 -10.27 -7.49
CA PRO A 220 -14.23 -11.41 -7.32
C PRO A 220 -13.51 -12.76 -7.19
N MET A 221 -12.45 -12.99 -7.98
CA MET A 221 -11.67 -14.24 -7.91
C MET A 221 -10.91 -14.41 -6.60
N ILE A 222 -10.36 -13.33 -6.05
CA ILE A 222 -9.68 -13.37 -4.74
C ILE A 222 -10.72 -13.56 -3.63
N ASN A 223 -11.85 -12.85 -3.71
CA ASN A 223 -12.90 -12.90 -2.69
C ASN A 223 -13.68 -14.23 -2.67
N SER A 224 -13.70 -14.98 -3.78
CA SER A 224 -14.37 -16.29 -3.84
C SER A 224 -13.75 -17.29 -2.85
N ALA A 225 -12.43 -17.21 -2.62
CA ALA A 225 -11.71 -18.02 -1.64
C ALA A 225 -12.30 -17.89 -0.23
N GLY A 226 -12.61 -16.66 0.20
CA GLY A 226 -13.28 -16.42 1.48
C GLY A 226 -14.69 -17.01 1.53
N ARG A 227 -15.48 -16.86 0.45
CA ARG A 227 -16.85 -17.42 0.37
C ARG A 227 -16.89 -18.94 0.38
N MET A 228 -15.77 -19.58 0.03
CA MET A 228 -15.60 -21.04 0.05
C MET A 228 -14.87 -21.55 1.30
N ASN A 229 -14.62 -20.68 2.29
CA ASN A 229 -13.89 -21.00 3.52
C ASN A 229 -12.48 -21.58 3.26
N ARG A 230 -11.79 -21.00 2.27
CA ARG A 230 -10.42 -21.35 1.84
C ARG A 230 -9.56 -20.10 1.66
N THR A 231 -9.57 -19.19 2.63
CA THR A 231 -8.86 -17.90 2.55
C THR A 231 -7.35 -18.05 2.36
N GLU A 232 -6.78 -19.13 2.89
CA GLU A 232 -5.36 -19.50 2.73
C GLU A 232 -4.97 -19.64 1.26
N VAL A 233 -5.89 -20.11 0.41
CA VAL A 233 -5.64 -20.24 -1.02
C VAL A 233 -5.34 -18.86 -1.60
N ALA A 234 -6.25 -17.89 -1.45
CA ALA A 234 -6.00 -16.53 -1.95
C ALA A 234 -4.69 -15.91 -1.40
N LEU A 235 -4.35 -16.15 -0.13
CA LEU A 235 -3.10 -15.66 0.45
C LEU A 235 -1.88 -16.32 -0.20
N ASP A 236 -1.86 -17.64 -0.31
CA ASP A 236 -0.77 -18.41 -0.93
C ASP A 236 -0.55 -17.98 -2.39
N LEU A 237 -1.62 -17.61 -3.11
CA LEU A 237 -1.53 -17.08 -4.46
C LEU A 237 -0.77 -15.76 -4.49
N LEU A 238 -1.09 -14.84 -3.58
CA LEU A 238 -0.48 -13.51 -3.53
C LEU A 238 0.98 -13.56 -3.04
N LEU A 239 1.34 -14.63 -2.30
CA LEU A 239 2.67 -14.89 -1.77
C LEU A 239 3.51 -15.83 -2.66
N GLU A 240 2.98 -16.35 -3.75
CA GLU A 240 3.71 -17.29 -4.62
C GLU A 240 4.94 -16.63 -5.26
N GLU A 241 6.10 -17.25 -5.05
CA GLU A 241 7.41 -16.83 -5.57
C GLU A 241 8.00 -17.84 -6.57
N SER A 242 7.41 -19.04 -6.67
CA SER A 242 7.90 -20.09 -7.56
C SER A 242 7.89 -19.61 -9.02
N PRO A 243 8.99 -19.81 -9.77
CA PRO A 243 9.06 -19.34 -11.15
C PRO A 243 7.94 -19.89 -12.02
N ARG A 244 7.21 -19.01 -12.72
CA ARG A 244 6.20 -19.38 -13.72
C ARG A 244 6.77 -20.28 -14.83
N VAL A 245 5.93 -21.20 -15.29
CA VAL A 245 6.07 -21.79 -16.62
C VAL A 245 5.38 -20.86 -17.62
N VAL A 246 6.14 -20.25 -18.52
CA VAL A 246 5.58 -19.38 -19.58
C VAL A 246 5.02 -20.27 -20.68
N TRP A 247 3.69 -20.34 -20.75
CA TRP A 247 3.01 -21.01 -21.85
C TRP A 247 2.98 -20.07 -23.06
N SER A 248 3.50 -20.51 -24.21
CA SER A 248 3.37 -19.76 -25.46
C SER A 248 1.89 -19.62 -25.79
N ARG A 249 1.33 -18.41 -25.66
CA ARG A 249 0.01 -18.10 -26.21
C ARG A 249 0.11 -18.25 -27.73
N GLU A 250 -0.51 -19.29 -28.30
CA GLU A 250 -0.68 -19.31 -29.76
C GLU A 250 -1.50 -18.06 -30.15
N PRO A 251 -1.07 -17.29 -31.15
CA PRO A 251 -1.84 -16.14 -31.60
C PRO A 251 -3.24 -16.61 -32.00
N LYS A 252 -4.29 -15.95 -31.51
CA LYS A 252 -5.72 -16.27 -31.75
C LYS A 252 -6.12 -16.32 -33.25
N ASN A 253 -5.19 -16.14 -34.19
CA ASN A 253 -5.37 -16.17 -35.64
C ASN A 253 -4.75 -17.38 -36.38
N SER A 254 -4.06 -18.34 -35.72
CA SER A 254 -3.54 -19.51 -36.44
C SER A 254 -4.57 -20.63 -36.56
N LYS A 255 -5.35 -20.63 -37.65
CA LYS A 255 -5.99 -21.85 -38.16
C LYS A 255 -4.90 -22.78 -38.70
N ASN A 256 -4.24 -23.55 -37.84
CA ASN A 256 -3.60 -24.81 -38.23
C ASN A 256 -3.29 -25.68 -37.02
N SER A 257 -4.04 -26.76 -36.93
CA SER A 257 -3.90 -27.84 -35.96
C SER A 257 -2.59 -28.60 -36.16
N THR A 258 -1.73 -28.64 -35.13
CA THR A 258 -0.92 -29.84 -34.86
C THR A 258 -0.96 -30.14 -33.37
N LYS A 259 -1.41 -31.35 -33.03
CA LYS A 259 -1.42 -31.91 -31.67
C LYS A 259 0.03 -32.06 -31.18
N LYS A 260 0.58 -31.03 -30.56
CA LYS A 260 1.64 -31.20 -29.56
C LYS A 260 0.96 -31.41 -28.21
N GLU A 261 1.37 -32.42 -27.48
CA GLU A 261 0.87 -32.74 -26.14
C GLU A 261 0.88 -31.48 -25.27
N LYS A 262 -0.32 -30.95 -25.03
CA LYS A 262 -0.55 -29.91 -24.03
C LYS A 262 -0.26 -30.55 -22.68
N LYS A 263 0.88 -30.21 -22.05
CA LYS A 263 0.95 -30.27 -20.58
C LYS A 263 -0.07 -29.25 -20.09
N GLU A 264 -1.28 -29.73 -19.79
CA GLU A 264 -2.40 -28.87 -19.47
C GLU A 264 -2.06 -27.99 -18.26
N PRO A 265 -2.53 -26.72 -18.24
CA PRO A 265 -2.44 -25.85 -17.08
C PRO A 265 -3.01 -26.49 -15.79
N LYS A 266 -3.83 -27.53 -15.92
CA LYS A 266 -4.61 -28.17 -14.85
C LYS A 266 -3.84 -28.57 -13.60
N GLU A 267 -2.52 -28.79 -13.56
CA GLU A 267 -1.88 -29.19 -12.29
C GLU A 267 -1.71 -28.04 -11.30
N ILE A 268 -1.11 -26.91 -11.70
CA ILE A 268 -1.05 -25.73 -10.84
C ILE A 268 -2.46 -25.19 -10.67
N PHE A 269 -3.19 -25.07 -11.80
CA PHE A 269 -4.55 -24.60 -11.78
C PHE A 269 -5.48 -25.53 -10.99
N SER A 270 -5.25 -26.83 -10.81
CA SER A 270 -6.12 -27.71 -9.98
C SER A 270 -6.12 -27.33 -8.50
N LYS A 271 -5.03 -26.72 -8.00
CA LYS A 271 -5.01 -26.12 -6.66
C LYS A 271 -5.94 -24.90 -6.59
N TRP A 272 -6.18 -24.25 -7.72
CA TRP A 272 -6.86 -22.95 -7.88
C TRP A 272 -8.21 -23.02 -8.62
N THR A 273 -8.56 -24.10 -9.32
CA THR A 273 -9.76 -24.24 -10.19
C THR A 273 -10.91 -24.93 -9.47
N VAL A 274 -10.88 -24.89 -8.13
CA VAL A 274 -12.09 -25.13 -7.34
C VAL A 274 -12.93 -23.84 -7.24
N PHE A 275 -12.45 -22.72 -7.80
CA PHE A 275 -13.19 -21.46 -7.98
C PHE A 275 -14.09 -21.45 -9.20
#